data_AF-A0A4Q2YVJ3-F1
#
_entry.id   AF-A0A4Q2YVJ3-F1
#
_cell.length_a   1.000
_cell.length_b   1.000
_cell.length_c   1.000
_cell.angle_alpha   90.00
_cell.angle_beta   90.00
_cell.angle_gamma   90.00
#
_symmetry.space_group_name_H-M   'P 1'
#
loop_
_entity.id
_entity.type
_entity.pdbx_description
1 polymer ?
#
loop_
_entity_poly.entity_id
_entity_poly.type
_entity_poly.pdbx_seq_one_letter_code
_entity_poly.pdbx_strand_id
1 'polypeptide(L)' 'AALRGGITTVLIPEENEKDLVEIPANITNGLKIIPVSHVDEVLAVALVSPVVPIEWTEADELAASPPVPAGTDPETTIRH' A
#
# COMPACT_ATOMS: atom_id res chain seq x y z
N ALA A 1 6.96 2.18 24.25
CA ALA A 1 5.51 2.43 24.04
C ALA A 1 4.80 1.33 23.24
N ALA A 2 5.46 0.39 22.53
CA ALA A 2 4.78 -0.75 21.89
C ALA A 2 4.25 -1.81 22.89
N LEU A 3 5.01 -2.10 23.96
CA LEU A 3 4.69 -3.16 24.93
C LEU A 3 3.38 -2.96 25.72
N ARG A 4 2.88 -1.72 25.85
CA ARG A 4 1.61 -1.42 26.55
C ARG A 4 0.39 -1.44 25.63
N GLY A 5 0.56 -1.55 24.31
CA GLY A 5 -0.52 -1.49 23.32
C GLY A 5 -0.97 -2.84 22.77
N GLY A 6 -0.47 -3.96 23.29
CA GLY A 6 -0.77 -5.30 22.77
C GLY A 6 -0.10 -5.63 21.43
N ILE A 7 0.81 -4.79 20.95
CA ILE A 7 1.57 -5.03 19.72
C ILE A 7 2.71 -5.98 20.06
N THR A 8 2.61 -7.21 19.57
CA THR A 8 3.57 -8.29 19.84
C THR A 8 4.51 -8.57 18.68
N THR A 9 4.21 -8.06 17.47
CA THR A 9 5.00 -8.31 16.26
C THR A 9 5.48 -7.00 15.65
N VAL A 10 6.76 -6.93 15.30
CA VAL A 10 7.43 -5.77 14.72
C VAL A 10 8.21 -6.21 13.50
N LEU A 11 8.06 -5.49 12.39
CA LEU A 11 8.86 -5.69 11.19
C LEU A 11 9.94 -4.61 11.12
N ILE A 12 11.17 -4.98 10.77
CA ILE A 12 12.30 -4.06 10.60
C ILE A 12 13.02 -4.33 9.28
N PRO A 13 13.67 -3.34 8.66
CA PRO A 13 14.59 -3.61 7.56
C PRO A 13 15.71 -4.56 7.99
N GLU A 14 16.13 -5.46 7.09
CA GLU A 14 17.23 -6.41 7.34
C GLU A 14 18.52 -5.71 7.77
N GLU A 15 18.82 -4.53 7.19
CA GLU A 15 20.00 -3.75 7.55
C GLU A 15 20.02 -3.27 9.01
N ASN A 16 18.85 -3.17 9.65
CA ASN A 16 18.68 -2.74 11.04
C ASN A 16 18.78 -3.89 12.04
N GLU A 17 18.93 -5.14 11.59
CA GLU A 17 19.10 -6.28 12.50
C GLU A 17 20.35 -6.12 13.38
N LYS A 18 21.42 -5.54 12.82
CA LYS A 18 22.66 -5.23 13.57
C LYS A 18 22.44 -4.26 14.72
N ASP A 19 21.45 -3.37 14.62
CA ASP A 19 21.17 -2.35 15.64
C ASP A 19 20.38 -2.95 16.81
N LEU A 20 19.80 -4.16 16.66
CA LEU A 20 19.05 -4.83 17.72
C LEU A 20 19.90 -5.20 18.93
N VAL A 21 21.21 -5.38 18.75
CA VAL A 21 22.13 -5.68 19.86
C VAL A 21 22.25 -4.53 20.84
N GLU A 22 21.95 -3.31 20.40
CA GLU A 22 21.96 -2.10 21.24
C GLU A 22 20.63 -1.91 21.99
N ILE A 23 19.58 -2.65 21.60
CA ILE A 23 18.27 -2.57 22.24
C ILE A 23 18.22 -3.50 23.45
N PRO A 24 17.87 -2.99 24.65
CA PRO A 24 17.88 -3.81 25.86
C PRO A 24 16.82 -4.91 25.82
N ALA A 25 17.17 -6.06 26.41
CA ALA A 25 16.39 -7.30 26.36
C ALA A 25 14.97 -7.18 26.94
N ASN A 26 14.74 -6.24 27.87
CA ASN A 26 13.41 -5.97 28.41
C ASN A 26 12.41 -5.45 27.35
N ILE A 27 12.91 -4.91 26.23
CA ILE A 27 12.10 -4.47 25.10
C ILE A 27 11.94 -5.59 24.07
N THR A 28 13.03 -6.30 23.73
CA THR A 28 13.03 -7.33 22.68
C THR A 28 12.40 -8.64 23.12
N ASN A 29 12.51 -9.04 24.40
CA ASN A 29 11.96 -10.31 24.90
C ASN A 29 10.43 -10.43 24.81
N GLY A 30 9.71 -9.32 24.67
CA GLY A 30 8.25 -9.31 24.52
C GLY A 30 7.76 -9.11 23.09
N LEU A 31 8.67 -9.05 22.11
CA LEU A 31 8.37 -8.71 20.72
C LEU A 31 8.91 -9.78 19.77
N LYS A 32 8.08 -10.25 18.86
CA LYS A 32 8.50 -10.99 17.68
C LYS A 32 9.01 -9.98 16.65
N ILE A 33 10.32 -9.89 16.50
CA ILE A 33 10.97 -9.01 15.52
C ILE A 33 11.23 -9.83 14.25
N ILE A 34 10.78 -9.32 13.10
CA ILE A 34 10.90 -9.97 11.80
C ILE A 34 11.68 -9.02 10.86
N PRO A 35 12.95 -9.31 10.56
CA PRO A 35 13.68 -8.61 9.52
C PRO A 35 13.07 -8.87 8.14
N VAL A 36 12.99 -7.85 7.29
CA VAL A 36 12.49 -7.95 5.91
C VAL A 36 13.40 -7.18 4.96
N SER A 37 13.55 -7.69 3.73
CA SER A 37 14.39 -7.07 2.69
C SER A 37 13.52 -6.33 1.67
N HIS A 38 12.29 -6.80 1.43
CA HIS A 38 11.36 -6.25 0.44
C HIS A 38 9.94 -6.02 0.98
N VAL A 39 9.21 -5.14 0.30
CA VAL A 39 7.83 -4.78 0.69
C VAL A 39 6.86 -5.97 0.58
N ASP A 40 7.11 -6.91 -0.32
CA ASP A 40 6.28 -8.10 -0.50
C ASP A 40 6.20 -8.96 0.79
N GLU A 41 7.31 -9.03 1.53
CA GLU A 41 7.38 -9.74 2.81
C GLU A 41 6.55 -9.03 3.89
N VAL A 42 6.55 -7.69 3.88
CA VAL A 42 5.70 -6.90 4.77
C VAL A 42 4.23 -7.19 4.49
N LEU A 43 3.83 -7.18 3.21
CA LEU A 43 2.45 -7.44 2.80
C LEU A 43 2.02 -8.87 3.18
N ALA A 44 2.88 -9.86 3.00
CA ALA A 44 2.60 -11.25 3.35
C ALA A 44 2.37 -11.46 4.85
N VAL A 45 3.06 -10.69 5.71
CA VAL A 45 2.92 -10.77 7.17
C VAL A 45 1.79 -9.89 7.70
N ALA A 46 1.57 -8.72 7.10
CA ALA A 46 0.64 -7.72 7.60
C ALA A 46 -0.82 -7.93 7.14
N LEU A 47 -1.03 -8.53 5.97
CA LEU A 47 -2.37 -8.73 5.41
C LEU A 47 -2.96 -10.08 5.86
N VAL A 48 -4.26 -10.09 6.11
CA VAL A 48 -5.01 -11.31 6.49
C VAL A 48 -5.10 -12.30 5.31
N SER A 49 -4.97 -11.80 4.08
CA SER A 49 -5.07 -12.57 2.84
C SER A 49 -4.07 -12.04 1.80
N PRO A 50 -3.62 -12.88 0.87
CA PRO A 50 -2.69 -12.46 -0.18
C PRO A 50 -3.32 -11.40 -1.09
N VAL A 51 -2.49 -10.48 -1.57
CA VAL A 51 -2.88 -9.53 -2.62
C VAL A 51 -3.13 -10.28 -3.92
N VAL A 52 -4.28 -10.01 -4.54
CA VAL A 52 -4.62 -10.51 -5.87
C VAL A 52 -4.60 -9.36 -6.86
N PRO A 53 -3.97 -9.52 -8.03
CA PRO A 53 -4.05 -8.51 -9.09
C PRO A 53 -5.51 -8.28 -9.49
N ILE A 54 -5.89 -7.02 -9.65
CA ILE A 54 -7.18 -6.67 -10.25
C ILE A 54 -7.03 -6.67 -11.78
N GLU A 55 -7.98 -7.28 -12.48
CA GLU A 55 -8.13 -7.14 -13.92
C GLU A 55 -8.93 -5.87 -14.18
N TRP A 56 -8.31 -4.88 -14.82
CA TRP A 56 -9.00 -3.66 -15.22
C TRP A 56 -9.97 -3.97 -16.36
N THR A 57 -11.24 -3.63 -16.19
CA THR A 57 -12.26 -3.86 -17.22
C THR A 57 -12.45 -2.63 -18.09
N GLU A 58 -12.97 -2.82 -19.30
CA GLU A 58 -13.35 -1.71 -20.21
C GLU A 58 -14.32 -0.71 -19.54
N ALA A 59 -15.13 -1.18 -18.59
CA ALA A 59 -16.01 -0.32 -17.79
C ALA A 59 -15.25 0.61 -16.83
N ASP A 60 -14.12 0.15 -16.25
CA ASP A 60 -13.27 0.96 -15.38
C ASP A 60 -12.52 2.04 -16.19
N GLU A 61 -12.09 1.72 -17.41
CA GLU A 61 -11.49 2.70 -18.33
C GLU A 61 -12.50 3.78 -18.76
N LEU A 62 -13.74 3.39 -19.07
CA LEU A 62 -14.82 4.34 -19.38
C LEU A 62 -15.16 5.25 -18.20
N ALA A 63 -15.12 4.73 -16.96
CA ALA A 63 -15.39 5.50 -15.75
C ALA A 63 -14.24 6.43 -15.36
N ALA A 64 -12.99 6.10 -15.74
CA ALA A 64 -11.83 6.95 -15.53
C ALA A 64 -11.74 8.11 -16.53
N SER A 65 -12.50 8.05 -17.63
CA SER A 65 -12.58 9.13 -18.61
C SER A 65 -13.45 10.27 -18.07
N PRO A 66 -12.96 11.54 -18.07
CA PRO A 66 -13.78 12.67 -17.67
C PRO A 66 -15.00 12.77 -18.61
N PRO A 67 -16.20 13.12 -18.10
CA PRO A 67 -17.36 13.28 -18.96
C PRO A 67 -17.07 14.39 -19.97
N VAL A 68 -16.99 14.03 -21.25
CA VAL A 68 -16.94 15.01 -22.34
C VAL A 68 -18.16 15.93 -22.19
N PRO A 69 -18.00 17.26 -22.09
CA PRO A 69 -19.15 18.14 -22.02
C PRO A 69 -19.92 17.99 -23.33
N ALA A 70 -21.15 17.49 -23.22
CA ALA A 70 -22.09 17.41 -24.33
C ALA A 70 -22.49 18.83 -24.77
N GLY A 71 -21.74 19.37 -25.71
CA GLY A 71 -22.09 20.57 -26.48
C GLY A 71 -22.22 20.18 -27.94
N THR A 72 -23.38 19.66 -28.31
CA THR A 72 -23.80 19.56 -29.71
C THR A 72 -24.44 20.89 -30.09
N ASP A 73 -23.98 21.52 -31.17
CA ASP A 73 -24.87 22.18 -32.12
C ASP A 73 -24.24 22.04 -33.52
N PRO A 74 -24.89 21.35 -34.47
CA PRO A 74 -24.54 21.39 -35.87
C PRO A 74 -25.28 22.56 -36.55
N GLU A 75 -24.59 23.24 -37.46
CA GLU A 75 -25.18 24.15 -38.46
C GLU A 75 -25.55 25.58 -37.99
N THR A 76 -24.65 26.55 -38.27
CA THR A 76 -25.04 27.93 -38.63
C THR A 76 -23.96 28.55 -39.54
N THR A 77 -24.24 28.53 -40.84
CA THR A 77 -24.19 29.67 -41.77
C THR A 77 -22.95 30.60 -41.86
N ILE A 78 -22.27 30.54 -43.03
CA ILE A 78 -21.93 31.64 -43.98
C ILE A 78 -21.00 32.82 -43.56
N ARG A 79 -20.00 33.08 -44.45
CA ARG A 79 -19.12 34.26 -44.71
C ARG A 79 -17.92 34.44 -43.75
N HIS A 80 -16.70 34.65 -44.25
CA HIS A 80 -16.28 35.69 -45.20
C HIS A 80 -15.06 35.28 -46.03
#